data_AF-A0A2V7WFW0-F1
#
_entry.id   AF-A0A2V7WFW0-F1
#
_cell.length_a   1.000
_cell.length_b   1.000
_cell.length_c   1.000
_cell.angle_alpha   90.00
_cell.angle_beta   90.00
_cell.angle_gamma   90.00
#
_symmetry.space_group_name_H-M   'P 1'
#
loop_
_entity.id
_entity.type
_entity.pdbx_description
1 polymer ?
#
loop_
_entity_poly.entity_id
_entity_poly.type
_entity_poly.pdbx_seq_one_letter_code
_entity_poly.pdbx_strand_id
1 'polypeptide(L)'
;MKCGVAAVSVGALLLAAACNHSGAFGHFVGTVKTEWIEPNRRMRLLDDFAYVDAKGVEWKAPKGSVVDGASIPQVLWSVVGSPYTGEYRNASVVHDVACEKRDKPWQDVHRMFYEACLAGGVAEQKAKLMYAAVYHFGPKWAPGGASMYFMRAIPVEKEFEQLKTYVETQNPSLEQIEKFEAHR
;
A
#
# COMPACT_ATOMS: atom_id res chain seq x y z
N MET A 1 -61.10 25.67 12.24
CA MET A 1 -60.76 25.03 10.96
C MET A 1 -59.24 25.08 10.81
N LYS A 2 -58.58 23.92 10.81
CA LYS A 2 -57.13 23.77 10.65
C LYS A 2 -56.83 23.62 9.16
N CYS A 3 -55.85 24.35 8.62
CA CYS A 3 -55.23 24.03 7.33
C CYS A 3 -53.72 24.08 7.52
N GLY A 4 -53.13 22.90 7.71
CA GLY A 4 -51.70 22.69 7.65
C GLY A 4 -51.30 22.40 6.20
N VAL A 5 -50.33 23.13 5.69
CA VAL A 5 -49.68 22.81 4.41
C VAL A 5 -48.49 21.91 4.73
N ALA A 6 -48.57 20.65 4.30
CA ALA A 6 -47.43 19.74 4.34
C ALA A 6 -46.58 19.96 3.08
N ALA A 7 -45.35 20.43 3.25
CA ALA A 7 -44.37 20.47 2.19
C ALA A 7 -43.75 19.07 2.03
N VAL A 8 -43.95 18.45 0.86
CA VAL A 8 -43.28 17.19 0.49
C VAL A 8 -41.97 17.57 -0.18
N SER A 9 -40.85 17.36 0.52
CA SER A 9 -39.51 17.49 -0.03
C SER A 9 -39.15 16.19 -0.78
N VAL A 10 -38.97 16.31 -2.10
CA VAL A 10 -38.48 15.24 -2.98
C VAL A 10 -36.98 15.05 -2.70
N GLY A 11 -36.63 13.94 -2.05
CA GLY A 11 -35.23 13.55 -1.87
C GLY A 11 -34.62 13.12 -3.21
N ALA A 12 -33.60 13.84 -3.67
CA ALA A 12 -32.79 13.43 -4.80
C ALA A 12 -31.93 12.23 -4.38
N LEU A 13 -32.28 11.03 -4.87
CA LEU A 13 -31.47 9.84 -4.74
C LEU A 13 -30.28 9.95 -5.72
N LEU A 14 -29.13 10.39 -5.21
CA LEU A 14 -27.87 10.33 -5.96
C LEU A 14 -27.43 8.86 -6.03
N LEU A 15 -27.68 8.20 -7.15
CA LEU A 15 -27.03 6.94 -7.49
C LEU A 15 -25.55 7.23 -7.74
N ALA A 16 -24.70 6.92 -6.75
CA ALA A 16 -23.27 6.83 -6.96
C ALA A 16 -23.01 5.63 -7.89
N ALA A 17 -22.56 5.91 -9.12
CA ALA A 17 -22.07 4.89 -10.01
C ALA A 17 -20.81 4.25 -9.40
N ALA A 18 -20.92 3.00 -8.96
CA ALA A 18 -19.76 2.20 -8.58
C ALA A 18 -18.94 1.92 -9.85
N CYS A 19 -17.88 2.70 -10.07
CA CYS A 19 -16.91 2.45 -11.12
C CYS A 19 -16.13 1.17 -10.77
N ASN A 20 -16.31 0.12 -11.58
CA ASN A 20 -15.53 -1.12 -11.52
C ASN A 20 -14.04 -0.81 -11.70
N HIS A 21 -13.31 -0.68 -10.58
CA HIS A 21 -11.88 -0.36 -10.54
C HIS A 21 -10.96 -1.55 -10.86
N SER A 22 -11.51 -2.76 -10.94
CA SER A 22 -10.75 -4.02 -11.03
C SER A 22 -9.97 -4.24 -12.33
N GLY A 23 -10.05 -3.31 -13.29
CA GLY A 23 -9.25 -3.35 -14.53
C GLY A 23 -8.16 -2.28 -14.63
N ALA A 24 -8.28 -1.17 -13.89
CA ALA A 24 -7.37 -0.02 -14.06
C ALA A 24 -6.02 -0.23 -13.36
N PHE A 25 -6.02 -0.96 -12.24
CA PHE A 25 -4.86 -1.15 -11.38
C PHE A 25 -4.47 -2.63 -11.25
N GLY A 26 -4.89 -3.49 -12.18
CA GLY A 26 -4.60 -4.93 -12.08
C GLY A 26 -5.51 -5.69 -11.10
N HIS A 27 -5.15 -6.94 -10.80
CA HIS A 27 -5.96 -7.84 -9.97
C HIS A 27 -5.12 -8.89 -9.24
N PHE A 28 -5.67 -9.44 -8.16
CA PHE A 28 -5.04 -10.54 -7.42
C PHE A 28 -5.48 -11.91 -7.97
N VAL A 29 -4.56 -12.87 -7.91
CA VAL A 29 -4.78 -14.27 -8.30
C VAL A 29 -4.57 -15.16 -7.08
N GLY A 30 -5.58 -15.97 -6.75
CA GLY A 30 -5.59 -16.84 -5.58
C GLY A 30 -6.16 -16.16 -4.32
N THR A 31 -5.97 -16.80 -3.17
CA THR A 31 -6.41 -16.29 -1.87
C THR A 31 -5.27 -16.48 -0.88
N VAL A 32 -4.93 -15.44 -0.14
CA VAL A 32 -3.90 -15.52 0.90
C VAL A 32 -4.36 -16.49 2.00
N LYS A 33 -3.68 -17.63 2.09
CA LYS A 33 -3.80 -18.58 3.20
C LYS A 33 -2.45 -18.69 3.88
N THR A 34 -2.43 -18.54 5.19
CA THR A 34 -1.20 -18.48 5.97
C THR A 34 -1.25 -19.31 7.24
N GLU A 35 -0.07 -19.71 7.70
CA GLU A 35 0.17 -20.20 9.06
C GLU A 35 1.19 -19.30 9.78
N TRP A 36 1.04 -19.15 11.10
CA TRP A 36 1.98 -18.36 11.92
C TRP A 36 3.30 -19.09 12.14
N ILE A 37 4.41 -18.34 12.10
CA ILE A 37 5.75 -18.82 12.46
C ILE A 37 6.18 -18.14 13.77
N GLU A 38 6.00 -18.83 14.90
CA GLU A 38 6.41 -18.37 16.23
C GLU A 38 7.95 -18.27 16.37
N PRO A 39 8.48 -17.39 17.25
CA PRO A 39 7.77 -16.43 18.13
C PRO A 39 7.45 -15.08 17.46
N ASN A 40 7.70 -14.96 16.15
CA ASN A 40 7.66 -13.66 15.45
C ASN A 40 6.32 -13.43 14.75
N ARG A 41 6.05 -12.19 14.32
CA ARG A 41 4.87 -11.83 13.50
C ARG A 41 5.01 -12.26 12.02
N ARG A 42 5.69 -13.37 11.77
CA ARG A 42 5.91 -13.91 10.43
C ARG A 42 4.84 -14.95 10.13
N MET A 43 4.45 -15.01 8.87
CA MET A 43 3.51 -15.98 8.35
C MET A 43 4.09 -16.69 7.14
N ARG A 44 3.79 -17.97 6.98
CA ARG A 44 4.13 -18.75 5.78
C ARG A 44 2.90 -18.88 4.88
N LEU A 45 3.05 -18.65 3.59
CA LEU A 45 2.00 -18.91 2.61
C LEU A 45 1.76 -20.42 2.45
N LEU A 46 0.50 -20.83 2.53
CA LEU A 46 0.07 -22.23 2.37
C LEU A 46 -0.24 -22.60 0.92
N ASP A 47 -0.61 -21.61 0.10
CA ASP A 47 -0.92 -21.73 -1.32
C ASP A 47 -0.16 -20.64 -2.11
N ASP A 48 -0.06 -20.82 -3.43
CA ASP A 48 0.45 -19.79 -4.33
C ASP A 48 -0.50 -18.58 -4.35
N PHE A 49 0.08 -17.40 -4.42
CA PHE A 49 -0.62 -16.13 -4.56
C PHE A 49 0.10 -15.22 -5.53
N ALA A 50 -0.62 -14.36 -6.24
CA ALA A 50 0.00 -13.37 -7.11
C ALA A 50 -0.84 -12.10 -7.24
N TYR A 51 -0.18 -11.06 -7.73
CA TYR A 51 -0.80 -9.85 -8.22
C TYR A 51 -0.37 -9.66 -9.68
N VAL A 52 -1.33 -9.43 -10.58
CA VAL A 52 -1.07 -9.09 -11.98
C VAL A 52 -1.32 -7.60 -12.12
N ASP A 53 -0.27 -6.84 -12.43
CA ASP A 53 -0.38 -5.38 -12.57
C ASP A 53 -1.12 -4.97 -13.84
N ALA A 54 -1.41 -3.68 -14.00
CA ALA A 54 -2.14 -3.15 -15.15
C ALA A 54 -1.41 -3.37 -16.50
N LYS A 55 -0.11 -3.67 -16.47
CA LYS A 55 0.72 -3.97 -17.65
C LYS A 55 0.80 -5.47 -17.94
N GLY A 56 0.15 -6.31 -17.13
CA GLY A 56 0.17 -7.76 -17.24
C GLY A 56 1.43 -8.42 -16.65
N VAL A 57 2.24 -7.69 -15.88
CA VAL A 57 3.37 -8.29 -15.16
C VAL A 57 2.85 -9.00 -13.93
N GLU A 58 3.23 -10.27 -13.79
CA GLU A 58 2.85 -11.10 -12.65
C GLU A 58 3.88 -11.01 -11.52
N TRP A 59 3.42 -10.60 -10.35
CA TRP A 59 4.17 -10.48 -9.10
C TRP A 59 3.84 -11.66 -8.19
N LYS A 60 4.72 -12.67 -8.21
CA LYS A 60 4.48 -13.99 -7.59
C LYS A 60 4.90 -14.05 -6.13
N ALA A 61 3.99 -14.53 -5.30
CA ALA A 61 4.20 -14.95 -3.93
C ALA A 61 3.94 -16.48 -3.82
N PRO A 62 4.95 -17.32 -4.12
CA PRO A 62 4.76 -18.77 -4.15
C PRO A 62 4.51 -19.34 -2.75
N LYS A 63 3.83 -20.48 -2.70
CA LYS A 63 3.68 -21.30 -1.50
C LYS A 63 5.01 -21.49 -0.78
N GLY A 64 4.98 -21.42 0.55
CA GLY A 64 6.16 -21.52 1.40
C GLY A 64 6.90 -20.20 1.59
N SER A 65 6.57 -19.15 0.83
CA SER A 65 7.13 -17.81 1.06
C SER A 65 6.80 -17.33 2.48
N VAL A 66 7.75 -16.66 3.11
CA VAL A 66 7.59 -16.07 4.44
C VAL A 66 7.34 -14.58 4.29
N VAL A 67 6.23 -14.11 4.83
CA VAL A 67 5.85 -12.70 4.86
C VAL A 67 5.81 -12.22 6.31
N ASP A 68 6.10 -10.96 6.53
CA ASP A 68 6.15 -10.37 7.88
C ASP A 68 5.25 -9.14 8.01
N GLY A 69 4.62 -8.72 6.91
CA GLY A 69 3.78 -7.54 6.80
C GLY A 69 4.59 -6.26 7.03
N ALA A 70 5.91 -6.31 7.16
CA ALA A 70 6.68 -5.30 7.86
C ALA A 70 7.63 -4.49 6.97
N SER A 71 7.37 -4.44 5.65
CA SER A 71 8.16 -3.60 4.75
C SER A 71 8.02 -2.08 5.03
N ILE A 72 7.09 -1.67 5.90
CA ILE A 72 7.01 -0.33 6.49
C ILE A 72 7.58 -0.37 7.92
N PRO A 73 8.51 0.51 8.32
CA PRO A 73 8.99 0.58 9.70
C PRO A 73 7.86 0.67 10.73
N GLN A 74 7.97 -0.09 11.82
CA GLN A 74 6.90 -0.23 12.83
C GLN A 74 6.42 1.10 13.43
N VAL A 75 7.32 2.08 13.53
CA VAL A 75 6.99 3.41 14.03
C VAL A 75 5.96 4.14 13.16
N LEU A 76 5.81 3.74 11.89
CA LEU A 76 4.90 4.36 10.94
C LEU A 76 3.51 3.68 10.90
N TRP A 77 3.33 2.55 11.59
CA TRP A 77 2.11 1.73 11.53
C TRP A 77 0.90 2.39 12.19
N SER A 78 1.11 3.26 13.19
CA SER A 78 0.03 4.03 13.82
C SER A 78 -0.66 4.97 12.84
N VAL A 79 0.02 5.33 11.75
CA VAL A 79 -0.46 6.28 10.75
C VAL A 79 -0.99 5.57 9.51
N VAL A 80 -0.27 4.56 9.01
CA VAL A 80 -0.65 3.89 7.75
C VAL A 80 -1.58 2.68 7.94
N GLY A 81 -1.67 2.17 9.17
CA GLY A 81 -2.40 0.96 9.52
C GLY A 81 -1.49 -0.24 9.81
N SER A 82 -2.07 -1.29 10.41
CA SER A 82 -1.38 -2.56 10.70
C SER A 82 -1.47 -3.52 9.51
N PRO A 83 -0.36 -4.14 9.09
CA PRO A 83 -0.20 -4.84 7.81
C PRO A 83 -1.08 -6.07 7.55
N TYR A 84 -1.81 -6.50 8.57
CA TYR A 84 -2.71 -7.65 8.50
C TYR A 84 -4.19 -7.28 8.62
N THR A 85 -4.50 -5.98 8.57
CA THR A 85 -5.85 -5.45 8.72
C THR A 85 -6.25 -4.61 7.51
N GLY A 86 -7.49 -4.76 7.06
CA GLY A 86 -8.07 -3.94 5.99
C GLY A 86 -7.67 -4.35 4.56
N GLU A 87 -7.91 -3.43 3.64
CA GLU A 87 -7.94 -3.63 2.18
C GLU A 87 -6.57 -3.92 1.53
N TYR A 88 -5.45 -3.70 2.23
CA TYR A 88 -4.11 -3.80 1.67
C TYR A 88 -3.34 -5.09 2.03
N ARG A 89 -3.93 -5.99 2.81
CA ARG A 89 -3.29 -7.25 3.24
C ARG A 89 -2.78 -8.07 2.05
N ASN A 90 -3.51 -8.07 0.95
CA ASN A 90 -3.10 -8.79 -0.26
C ASN A 90 -1.89 -8.11 -0.94
N ALA A 91 -1.85 -6.78 -0.93
CA ALA A 91 -0.73 -6.01 -1.46
C ALA A 91 0.55 -6.22 -0.64
N SER A 92 0.46 -6.31 0.69
CA SER A 92 1.63 -6.54 1.54
C SER A 92 2.29 -7.89 1.28
N VAL A 93 1.53 -8.95 0.98
CA VAL A 93 2.07 -10.28 0.67
C VAL A 93 3.00 -10.25 -0.55
N VAL A 94 2.54 -9.67 -1.67
CA VAL A 94 3.35 -9.62 -2.89
C VAL A 94 4.51 -8.64 -2.76
N HIS A 95 4.34 -7.58 -1.96
CA HIS A 95 5.38 -6.60 -1.66
C HIS A 95 6.52 -7.20 -0.83
N ASP A 96 6.21 -7.90 0.27
CA ASP A 96 7.21 -8.56 1.12
C ASP A 96 8.03 -9.57 0.32
N VAL A 97 7.37 -10.42 -0.47
CA VAL A 97 8.07 -11.41 -1.31
C VAL A 97 8.97 -10.74 -2.35
N ALA A 98 8.52 -9.63 -2.96
CA ALA A 98 9.33 -8.90 -3.92
C ALA A 98 10.54 -8.21 -3.26
N CYS A 99 10.38 -7.66 -2.05
CA CYS A 99 11.46 -7.07 -1.26
C CYS A 99 12.51 -8.10 -0.80
N GLU A 100 12.09 -9.35 -0.56
CA GLU A 100 12.98 -10.46 -0.23
C GLU A 100 13.74 -10.96 -1.47
N LYS A 101 13.04 -11.14 -2.61
CA LYS A 101 13.63 -11.63 -3.86
C LYS A 101 14.62 -10.65 -4.49
N ARG A 102 14.29 -9.36 -4.48
CA ARG A 102 15.12 -8.27 -5.05
C ARG A 102 15.53 -8.51 -6.52
N ASP A 103 14.70 -9.22 -7.27
CA ASP A 103 14.90 -9.54 -8.69
C ASP A 103 14.47 -8.41 -9.64
N LYS A 104 13.79 -7.39 -9.10
CA LYS A 104 13.36 -6.17 -9.78
C LYS A 104 13.88 -4.93 -9.05
N PRO A 105 13.96 -3.75 -9.69
CA PRO A 105 14.31 -2.50 -9.03
C PRO A 105 13.38 -2.21 -7.84
N TRP A 106 13.93 -1.72 -6.74
CA TRP A 106 13.14 -1.42 -5.53
C TRP A 106 12.07 -0.36 -5.79
N GLN A 107 12.32 0.57 -6.72
CA GLN A 107 11.34 1.56 -7.15
C GLN A 107 10.11 0.89 -7.77
N ASP A 108 10.33 -0.10 -8.64
CA ASP A 108 9.24 -0.84 -9.29
C ASP A 108 8.48 -1.70 -8.27
N VAL A 109 9.18 -2.28 -7.30
CA VAL A 109 8.57 -3.04 -6.20
C VAL A 109 7.65 -2.15 -5.35
N HIS A 110 8.10 -0.94 -5.00
CA HIS A 110 7.28 0.00 -4.22
C HIS A 110 6.13 0.59 -5.04
N ARG A 111 6.34 0.87 -6.33
CA ARG A 111 5.25 1.30 -7.23
C ARG A 111 4.21 0.20 -7.42
N MET A 112 4.63 -1.07 -7.52
CA MET A 112 3.71 -2.21 -7.54
C MET A 112 2.86 -2.26 -6.26
N PHE A 113 3.44 -2.01 -5.09
CA PHE A 113 2.68 -2.00 -3.84
C PHE A 113 1.56 -0.94 -3.84
N TYR A 114 1.82 0.25 -4.41
CA TYR A 114 0.79 1.27 -4.61
C TYR A 114 -0.37 0.77 -5.48
N GLU A 115 -0.07 0.23 -6.66
CA GLU A 115 -1.08 -0.27 -7.59
C GLU A 115 -1.87 -1.45 -6.99
N ALA A 116 -1.20 -2.36 -6.30
CA ALA A 116 -1.82 -3.47 -5.59
C ALA A 116 -2.73 -3.00 -4.44
N CYS A 117 -2.39 -1.91 -3.75
CA CYS A 117 -3.28 -1.31 -2.75
C CYS A 117 -4.58 -0.80 -3.40
N LEU A 118 -4.48 -0.10 -4.53
CA LEU A 118 -5.67 0.37 -5.28
C LEU A 118 -6.52 -0.80 -5.78
N ALA A 119 -5.89 -1.84 -6.32
CA ALA A 119 -6.59 -3.06 -6.73
C ALA A 119 -7.29 -3.78 -5.56
N GLY A 120 -6.74 -3.66 -4.35
CA GLY A 120 -7.31 -4.17 -3.10
C GLY A 120 -8.44 -3.33 -2.54
N GLY A 121 -8.74 -2.17 -3.14
CA GLY A 121 -9.81 -1.26 -2.70
C GLY A 121 -9.35 -0.12 -1.80
N VAL A 122 -8.05 0.00 -1.52
CA VAL A 122 -7.52 1.10 -0.71
C VAL A 122 -7.76 2.44 -1.43
N ALA A 123 -8.37 3.40 -0.73
CA ALA A 123 -8.56 4.75 -1.26
C ALA A 123 -7.23 5.38 -1.72
N GLU A 124 -7.25 6.10 -2.86
CA GLU A 124 -6.03 6.58 -3.54
C GLU A 124 -5.10 7.38 -2.62
N GLN A 125 -5.63 8.33 -1.84
CA GLN A 125 -4.83 9.15 -0.96
C GLN A 125 -4.14 8.32 0.15
N LYS A 126 -4.83 7.30 0.67
CA LYS A 126 -4.25 6.35 1.62
C LYS A 126 -3.18 5.48 0.95
N ALA A 127 -3.42 5.00 -0.27
CA ALA A 127 -2.43 4.26 -1.04
C ALA A 127 -1.18 5.11 -1.32
N LYS A 128 -1.33 6.41 -1.63
CA LYS A 128 -0.22 7.36 -1.77
C LYS A 128 0.58 7.52 -0.47
N LEU A 129 -0.08 7.61 0.67
CA LEU A 129 0.60 7.69 1.97
C LEU A 129 1.39 6.40 2.27
N MET A 130 0.80 5.24 1.97
CA MET A 130 1.46 3.94 2.09
C MET A 130 2.66 3.81 1.12
N TYR A 131 2.51 4.28 -0.12
CA TYR A 131 3.58 4.37 -1.10
C TYR A 131 4.72 5.25 -0.60
N ALA A 132 4.40 6.44 -0.11
CA ALA A 132 5.37 7.38 0.44
C ALA A 132 6.17 6.75 1.58
N ALA A 133 5.50 5.98 2.46
CA ALA A 133 6.16 5.25 3.54
C ALA A 133 7.16 4.21 3.03
N VAL A 134 6.78 3.33 2.10
CA VAL A 134 7.70 2.30 1.58
C VAL A 134 8.81 2.91 0.71
N TYR A 135 8.51 3.94 -0.09
CA TYR A 135 9.48 4.56 -0.98
C TYR A 135 10.61 5.27 -0.20
N HIS A 136 10.25 5.99 0.86
CA HIS A 136 11.23 6.73 1.64
C HIS A 136 11.92 5.85 2.69
N PHE A 137 11.17 4.97 3.36
CA PHE A 137 11.64 4.28 4.56
C PHE A 137 11.75 2.75 4.43
N GLY A 138 11.27 2.17 3.34
CA GLY A 138 11.37 0.75 3.06
C GLY A 138 12.76 0.31 2.59
N PRO A 139 12.95 -1.02 2.39
CA PRO A 139 14.21 -1.59 1.95
C PRO A 139 14.55 -1.13 0.53
N LYS A 140 15.83 -0.81 0.30
CA LYS A 140 16.36 -0.40 -1.00
C LYS A 140 17.56 -1.27 -1.35
N TRP A 141 17.79 -1.49 -2.63
CA TRP A 141 18.90 -2.31 -3.10
C TRP A 141 19.49 -1.81 -4.41
N ALA A 142 20.78 -2.06 -4.61
CA ALA A 142 21.49 -1.76 -5.84
C ALA A 142 21.11 -2.78 -6.95
N PRO A 143 21.43 -2.49 -8.22
CA PRO A 143 21.40 -3.52 -9.27
C PRO A 143 22.17 -4.76 -8.81
N GLY A 144 21.52 -5.93 -8.82
CA GLY A 144 22.07 -7.18 -8.26
C GLY A 144 21.64 -7.52 -6.82
N GLY A 145 20.76 -6.72 -6.20
CA GLY A 145 20.07 -7.08 -4.94
C GLY A 145 20.82 -6.75 -3.65
N ALA A 146 22.01 -6.16 -3.74
CA ALA A 146 22.78 -5.73 -2.58
C ALA A 146 22.03 -4.62 -1.81
N SER A 147 21.81 -4.82 -0.51
CA SER A 147 21.07 -3.86 0.33
C SER A 147 21.77 -2.51 0.35
N MET A 148 21.01 -1.43 0.21
CA MET A 148 21.47 -0.06 0.33
C MET A 148 20.99 0.53 1.65
N TYR A 149 21.93 1.01 2.45
CA TYR A 149 21.66 1.78 3.66
C TYR A 149 21.89 3.26 3.40
N PHE A 150 20.93 4.09 3.78
CA PHE A 150 21.03 5.54 3.68
C PHE A 150 21.15 6.16 5.06
N MET A 151 22.16 7.01 5.23
CA MET A 151 22.30 7.80 6.44
C MET A 151 21.23 8.90 6.45
N ARG A 152 20.48 9.00 7.54
CA ARG A 152 19.42 10.00 7.69
C ARG A 152 19.91 11.22 8.44
N ALA A 153 19.54 12.40 7.95
CA ALA A 153 19.90 13.68 8.57
C ALA A 153 18.96 14.09 9.71
N ILE A 154 17.74 13.55 9.75
CA ILE A 154 16.72 13.80 10.78
C ILE A 154 16.13 12.46 11.27
N PRO A 155 15.51 12.41 12.46
CA PRO A 155 14.79 11.22 12.93
C PRO A 155 13.68 10.82 11.96
N VAL A 156 13.49 9.50 11.79
CA VAL A 156 12.50 8.91 10.86
C VAL A 156 11.09 9.44 11.13
N GLU A 157 10.75 9.61 12.41
CA GLU A 157 9.45 10.09 12.85
C GLU A 157 9.19 11.51 12.37
N LYS A 158 10.19 12.41 12.49
CA LYS A 158 10.07 13.81 12.05
C LYS A 158 9.96 13.90 10.53
N GLU A 159 10.77 13.12 9.82
CA GLU A 159 10.73 13.05 8.36
C GLU A 159 9.36 12.58 7.87
N PHE A 160 8.84 11.54 8.51
CA PHE A 160 7.56 10.96 8.16
C PHE A 160 6.38 11.88 8.48
N GLU A 161 6.37 12.61 9.60
CA GLU A 161 5.28 13.56 9.89
C GLU A 161 5.19 14.68 8.84
N GLN A 162 6.33 15.17 8.34
CA GLN A 162 6.35 16.14 7.24
C GLN A 162 5.81 15.53 5.94
N LEU A 163 6.27 14.31 5.60
CA LEU A 163 5.81 13.60 4.41
C LEU A 163 4.31 13.28 4.47
N LYS A 164 3.82 12.83 5.62
CA LYS A 164 2.41 12.56 5.88
C LYS A 164 1.58 13.82 5.67
N THR A 165 1.98 14.93 6.30
CA THR A 165 1.30 16.22 6.13
C THR A 165 1.27 16.64 4.66
N TYR A 166 2.37 16.48 3.94
CA TYR A 166 2.45 16.77 2.52
C TYR A 166 1.45 15.94 1.70
N VAL A 167 1.37 14.62 1.94
CA VAL A 167 0.46 13.73 1.23
C VAL A 167 -1.01 14.02 1.56
N GLU A 168 -1.34 14.22 2.84
CA GLU A 168 -2.70 14.45 3.31
C GLU A 168 -3.25 15.81 2.88
N THR A 169 -2.42 16.84 2.83
CA THR A 169 -2.86 18.22 2.51
C THR A 169 -2.81 18.54 1.02
N GLN A 170 -1.86 17.97 0.27
CA GLN A 170 -1.65 18.33 -1.14
C GLN A 170 -2.05 17.26 -2.14
N ASN A 171 -2.30 16.01 -1.69
CA ASN A 171 -2.59 14.86 -2.55
C ASN A 171 -1.64 14.76 -3.78
N PRO A 172 -0.32 14.79 -3.57
CA PRO A 172 0.68 14.88 -4.63
C PRO A 172 0.67 13.67 -5.57
N SER A 173 1.29 13.80 -6.75
CA SER A 173 1.60 12.68 -7.63
C SER A 173 2.69 11.77 -7.03
N LEU A 174 2.85 10.57 -7.56
CA LEU A 174 3.93 9.67 -7.12
C LEU A 174 5.30 10.31 -7.38
N GLU A 175 5.50 10.96 -8.53
CA GLU A 175 6.76 11.63 -8.88
C GLU A 175 7.09 12.78 -7.92
N GLN A 176 6.06 13.46 -7.41
CA GLN A 176 6.22 14.49 -6.39
C GLN A 176 6.58 13.88 -5.03
N ILE A 177 5.96 12.77 -4.65
CA ILE A 177 6.33 12.00 -3.45
C ILE A 177 7.79 11.55 -3.53
N GLU A 178 8.24 11.06 -4.69
CA GLU A 178 9.61 10.56 -4.89
C GLU A 178 10.68 11.65 -4.74
N LYS A 179 10.31 12.89 -5.08
CA LYS A 179 11.17 14.08 -4.98
C LYS A 179 11.00 14.83 -3.65
N PHE A 180 10.18 14.32 -2.74
CA PHE A 180 9.99 14.95 -1.45
C PHE A 180 11.30 15.00 -0.67
N GLU A 181 11.63 16.18 -0.15
CA GLU A 181 12.75 16.39 0.76
C GLU A 181 12.22 17.02 2.05
N ALA A 182 12.52 16.37 3.18
CA ALA A 182 12.16 16.92 4.48
C ALA A 182 13.05 18.12 4.85
N HIS A 183 12.44 19.13 5.46
CA HIS A 183 13.15 20.30 5.96
C HIS A 183 13.70 19.98 7.37
N ARG A 184 14.91 20.49 7.65
CA ARG A 184 15.60 20.24 8.93
C ARG A 184 14.89 20.87 10.12
#